data_AF-A0A1G2CFJ3-F1
#
_entry.id   AF-A0A1G2CFJ3-F1
#
_cell.length_a   1.000
_cell.length_b   1.000
_cell.length_c   1.000
_cell.angle_alpha   90.00
_cell.angle_beta   90.00
_cell.angle_gamma   90.00
#
_symmetry.space_group_name_H-M   'P 1'
#
loop_
_entity.id
_entity.type
_entity.pdbx_description
1 polymer ?
#
loop_
_entity_poly.entity_id
_entity_poly.type
_entity_poly.pdbx_seq_one_letter_code
_entity_poly.pdbx_strand_id
1 'polypeptide(L)'
;MRKIVAWLEREVSGPYVPLFIVAALACCYLYLVGLGIFVDAFNIVLPKGPKLPTNSPFPILIIVLALGAWVEEVIFRLGPIWVARRLFHASTRSTVVVILIVSACFGYIHAGGHAWFIAIQGVLGVMLSVVFMKCGGLQGRYAKALIASTATHTVHNTIVTLIIVLSR
;
A
#
# COMPACT_ATOMS: atom_id res chain seq x y z
N MET A 1 -16.48 -6.54 -13.40
CA MET A 1 -16.66 -5.96 -12.05
C MET A 1 -17.34 -6.86 -11.03
N ARG A 2 -18.49 -7.52 -11.30
CA ARG A 2 -19.22 -8.32 -10.27
C ARG A 2 -18.35 -9.33 -9.51
N LYS A 3 -17.50 -10.08 -10.21
CA LYS A 3 -16.58 -11.07 -9.59
C LYS A 3 -15.57 -10.43 -8.64
N ILE A 4 -15.00 -9.27 -8.99
CA ILE A 4 -14.02 -8.55 -8.16
C ILE A 4 -14.69 -8.02 -6.90
N VAL A 5 -15.86 -7.40 -7.03
CA VAL A 5 -16.64 -6.90 -5.90
C VAL A 5 -16.99 -8.04 -4.93
N ALA A 6 -17.53 -9.14 -5.44
CA ALA A 6 -17.84 -10.31 -4.62
C ALA A 6 -16.60 -10.95 -3.98
N TRP A 7 -15.42 -10.84 -4.63
CA TRP A 7 -14.17 -11.27 -4.03
C TRP A 7 -13.70 -10.33 -2.91
N LEU A 8 -13.84 -9.01 -3.08
CA LEU A 8 -13.51 -8.01 -2.05
C LEU A 8 -14.41 -8.14 -0.81
N GLU A 9 -15.70 -8.41 -1.00
CA GLU A 9 -16.68 -8.56 0.08
C GLU A 9 -16.46 -9.82 0.93
N ARG A 10 -15.72 -10.81 0.42
CA ARG A 10 -15.33 -11.99 1.19
C ARG A 10 -14.12 -11.68 2.05
N GLU A 11 -14.30 -11.55 3.36
CA GLU A 11 -13.21 -11.29 4.30
C GLU A 11 -12.23 -12.48 4.37
N VAL A 12 -10.92 -12.19 4.43
CA VAL A 12 -9.90 -13.17 4.82
C VAL A 12 -9.83 -13.21 6.34
N SER A 13 -9.97 -14.39 6.94
CA SER A 13 -10.04 -14.57 8.39
C SER A 13 -9.08 -15.64 8.92
N GLY A 14 -8.80 -15.57 10.23
CA GLY A 14 -7.98 -16.54 10.94
C GLY A 14 -6.59 -16.75 10.33
N PRO A 15 -6.14 -18.01 10.15
CA PRO A 15 -4.78 -18.34 9.73
C PRO A 15 -4.47 -17.94 8.27
N TYR A 16 -5.49 -17.57 7.49
CA TYR A 16 -5.29 -17.15 6.10
C TYR A 16 -4.86 -15.68 5.98
N VAL A 17 -4.94 -14.88 7.05
CA VAL A 17 -4.53 -13.47 7.03
C VAL A 17 -3.03 -13.33 6.76
N PRO A 18 -2.12 -14.00 7.49
CA PRO A 18 -0.69 -13.96 7.18
C PRO A 18 -0.37 -14.43 5.76
N LEU A 19 -1.00 -15.52 5.30
CA LEU A 19 -0.80 -16.03 3.93
C LEU A 19 -1.21 -14.99 2.89
N PHE A 20 -2.31 -14.29 3.12
CA PHE A 20 -2.76 -13.23 2.23
C PHE A 20 -1.81 -12.02 2.23
N ILE A 21 -1.27 -11.64 3.39
CA ILE A 21 -0.24 -10.59 3.48
C ILE A 21 1.01 -10.99 2.69
N VAL A 22 1.50 -12.23 2.85
CA VAL A 22 2.65 -12.74 2.10
C VAL A 22 2.37 -12.73 0.59
N ALA A 23 1.19 -13.16 0.16
CA ALA A 23 0.80 -13.12 -1.24
C ALA A 23 0.72 -11.67 -1.77
N ALA A 24 0.18 -10.73 -0.99
CA ALA A 24 0.13 -9.33 -1.36
C ALA A 24 1.53 -8.72 -1.49
N LEU A 25 2.42 -9.02 -0.54
CA LEU A 25 3.84 -8.63 -0.61
C LEU A 25 4.52 -9.20 -1.85
N ALA A 26 4.34 -10.49 -2.15
CA ALA A 26 4.88 -11.10 -3.35
C ALA A 26 4.39 -10.38 -4.62
N CYS A 27 3.11 -10.02 -4.70
CA CYS A 27 2.58 -9.22 -5.79
C CYS A 27 3.22 -7.83 -5.87
N CYS A 28 3.42 -7.15 -4.74
CA CYS A 28 4.13 -5.85 -4.71
C CYS A 28 5.56 -5.99 -5.25
N TYR A 29 6.29 -7.05 -4.89
CA TYR A 29 7.67 -7.25 -5.36
C TYR A 29 7.73 -7.66 -6.82
N LEU A 30 6.84 -8.53 -7.29
CA LEU A 30 6.75 -8.85 -8.72
C LEU A 30 6.47 -7.59 -9.54
N TYR A 31 5.61 -6.71 -9.01
CA TYR A 31 5.37 -5.41 -9.62
C TYR A 31 6.61 -4.52 -9.65
N LEU A 32 7.36 -4.40 -8.54
CA LEU A 32 8.61 -3.64 -8.49
C LEU A 32 9.69 -4.21 -9.41
N VAL A 33 9.83 -5.53 -9.51
CA VAL A 33 10.76 -6.18 -10.44
C VAL A 33 10.38 -5.90 -11.88
N GLY A 34 9.11 -6.09 -12.25
CA GLY A 34 8.62 -5.79 -13.59
C GLY A 34 8.81 -4.31 -13.96
N LEU A 35 8.60 -3.42 -12.99
CA LEU A 35 8.90 -2.00 -13.15
C LEU A 35 10.39 -1.73 -13.34
N GLY A 36 11.26 -2.38 -12.57
CA GLY A 36 12.72 -2.25 -12.72
C GLY A 36 13.19 -2.65 -14.12
N ILE A 37 12.69 -3.78 -14.63
CA ILE A 37 12.94 -4.25 -16.00
C ILE A 37 12.45 -3.22 -17.03
N PHE A 38 11.25 -2.67 -16.83
CA PHE A 38 10.69 -1.65 -17.71
C PHE A 38 11.53 -0.36 -17.71
N VAL A 39 11.90 0.13 -16.53
CA VAL A 39 12.72 1.34 -16.37
C VAL A 39 14.06 1.18 -17.08
N ASP A 40 14.71 0.02 -16.92
CA ASP A 40 15.98 -0.31 -17.58
C ASP A 40 15.82 -0.39 -19.11
N ALA A 41 14.83 -1.15 -19.60
CA ALA A 41 14.57 -1.32 -21.02
C ALA A 41 14.29 0.01 -21.77
N PHE A 42 13.71 1.00 -21.08
CA PHE A 42 13.37 2.31 -21.63
C PHE A 42 14.33 3.43 -21.22
N ASN A 43 15.44 3.12 -20.52
CA ASN A 43 16.41 4.10 -20.01
C ASN A 43 15.76 5.26 -19.22
N ILE A 44 14.75 4.94 -18.41
CA ILE A 44 14.01 5.94 -17.63
C ILE A 44 14.84 6.37 -16.43
N VAL A 45 15.09 7.67 -16.30
CA VAL A 45 15.82 8.22 -15.15
C VAL A 45 14.87 8.32 -13.95
N LEU A 46 15.14 7.52 -12.91
CA LEU A 46 14.42 7.60 -11.65
C LEU A 46 14.83 8.85 -10.86
N PRO A 47 13.90 9.55 -10.17
CA PRO A 47 14.26 10.63 -9.28
C PRO A 47 15.06 10.09 -8.11
N LYS A 48 15.97 10.92 -7.61
CA LYS A 48 16.71 10.60 -6.39
C LYS A 48 15.70 10.50 -5.24
N GLY A 49 15.58 9.29 -4.67
CA GLY A 49 14.72 9.06 -3.52
C GLY A 49 15.15 9.90 -2.31
N PRO A 50 14.27 10.02 -1.29
CA PRO A 50 14.59 10.72 -0.07
C PRO A 50 15.85 10.16 0.58
N LYS A 51 16.64 11.02 1.21
CA LYS A 51 17.82 10.60 1.98
C LYS A 51 17.34 9.86 3.23
N LEU A 52 17.51 8.54 3.22
CA LEU A 52 17.28 7.71 4.40
C LEU A 52 18.33 8.02 5.48
N PRO A 53 17.96 8.03 6.77
CA PRO A 53 18.90 8.14 7.87
C PRO A 53 19.67 6.83 8.02
N THR A 54 20.74 6.65 7.23
CA THR A 54 21.55 5.42 7.21
C THR A 54 22.33 5.15 8.50
N ASN A 55 22.40 6.13 9.40
CA ASN A 55 23.13 6.03 10.66
C ASN A 55 22.26 5.62 11.85
N SER A 56 20.94 5.45 11.64
CA SER A 56 20.04 5.01 12.70
C SER A 56 20.19 3.50 12.96
N PRO A 57 20.23 3.05 14.22
CA PRO A 57 20.16 1.64 14.55
C PRO A 57 18.97 0.95 13.88
N PHE A 58 19.19 -0.24 13.33
CA PHE A 58 18.18 -0.97 12.56
C PHE A 58 16.82 -1.14 13.28
N PRO A 59 16.76 -1.45 14.59
CA PRO A 59 15.47 -1.52 15.30
C PRO A 59 14.73 -0.18 15.35
N ILE A 60 15.46 0.93 15.50
CA ILE A 60 14.88 2.28 15.52
C ILE A 60 14.31 2.62 14.14
N LEU A 61 15.02 2.25 13.08
CA LEU A 61 14.56 2.42 11.70
C LEU A 61 13.23 1.69 11.46
N ILE A 62 13.10 0.44 11.90
CA ILE A 62 11.84 -0.32 11.77
C ILE A 62 10.68 0.39 12.49
N ILE A 63 10.91 0.89 13.70
CA ILE A 63 9.87 1.60 14.47
C ILE A 63 9.41 2.85 13.72
N VAL A 64 10.34 3.65 13.18
CA VAL A 64 10.01 4.86 12.41
C VAL A 64 9.21 4.49 11.14
N LEU A 65 9.63 3.45 10.42
CA LEU A 65 8.91 2.99 9.23
C LEU A 65 7.51 2.48 9.57
N ALA A 66 7.35 1.76 10.68
CA ALA A 66 6.06 1.26 11.15
C ALA A 66 5.10 2.39 11.55
N LEU A 67 5.61 3.41 12.25
CA LEU A 67 4.83 4.58 12.63
C LEU A 67 4.42 5.40 11.40
N GLY A 68 5.33 5.62 10.45
CA GLY A 68 5.02 6.28 9.19
C GLY A 68 3.96 5.52 8.40
N ALA A 69 4.14 4.21 8.23
CA ALA A 69 3.16 3.35 7.57
C ALA A 69 1.79 3.41 8.26
N TRP A 70 1.73 3.35 9.59
CA TRP A 70 0.48 3.45 10.34
C TRP A 70 -0.27 4.76 10.04
N VAL A 71 0.43 5.90 10.09
CA VAL A 71 -0.16 7.22 9.82
C VAL A 71 -0.69 7.27 8.38
N GLU A 72 0.08 6.80 7.41
CA GLU A 72 -0.34 6.74 6.02
C GLU A 72 -1.56 5.83 5.81
N GLU A 73 -1.60 4.66 6.45
CA GLU A 73 -2.74 3.74 6.36
C GLU A 73 -4.01 4.34 7.00
N VAL A 74 -3.88 5.12 8.08
CA VAL A 74 -5.01 5.86 8.66
C VAL A 74 -5.54 6.92 7.69
N ILE A 75 -4.65 7.72 7.10
CA ILE A 75 -5.02 8.85 6.23
C ILE A 75 -5.57 8.36 4.88
N PHE A 76 -4.92 7.39 4.25
CA PHE A 76 -5.23 6.99 2.86
C PHE A 76 -6.14 5.76 2.77
N ARG A 77 -6.42 5.04 3.86
CA ARG A 77 -7.32 3.87 3.82
C ARG A 77 -8.44 4.00 4.82
N LEU A 78 -8.12 4.00 6.12
CA LEU A 78 -9.16 4.01 7.14
C LEU A 78 -10.09 5.21 6.98
N GLY A 79 -9.55 6.44 6.95
CA GLY A 79 -10.36 7.65 6.85
C GLY A 79 -11.32 7.65 5.65
N PRO A 80 -10.81 7.55 4.40
CA PRO A 80 -11.65 7.59 3.21
C PRO A 80 -12.66 6.44 3.13
N ILE A 81 -12.27 5.21 3.49
CA ILE A 81 -13.18 4.06 3.46
C ILE A 81 -14.23 4.19 4.56
N TRP A 82 -13.85 4.63 5.76
CA TRP A 82 -14.78 4.88 6.85
C TRP A 82 -15.78 5.98 6.49
N VAL A 83 -15.33 7.11 5.93
CA VAL A 83 -16.20 8.20 5.46
C VAL A 83 -17.17 7.68 4.39
N ALA A 84 -16.65 7.00 3.37
CA ALA A 84 -17.49 6.45 2.29
C ALA A 84 -18.54 5.47 2.82
N ARG A 85 -18.16 4.52 3.68
CA ARG A 85 -19.04 3.46 4.16
C ARG A 85 -20.00 3.91 5.26
N ARG A 86 -19.55 4.77 6.17
CA ARG A 86 -20.29 5.12 7.39
C ARG A 86 -21.10 6.40 7.26
N LEU A 87 -20.57 7.41 6.56
CA LEU A 87 -21.26 8.69 6.37
C LEU A 87 -22.11 8.69 5.09
N PHE A 88 -21.56 8.14 3.99
CA PHE A 88 -22.23 8.15 2.69
C PHE A 88 -22.91 6.83 2.33
N HIS A 89 -22.87 5.82 3.20
CA HIS A 89 -23.44 4.49 2.97
C HIS A 89 -23.06 3.88 1.61
N ALA A 90 -21.85 4.19 1.15
CA ALA A 90 -21.38 3.86 -0.19
C ALA A 90 -21.39 2.34 -0.42
N SER A 91 -21.85 1.90 -1.59
CA SER A 91 -21.73 0.50 -2.02
C SER A 91 -20.25 0.10 -2.16
N THR A 92 -19.96 -1.20 -2.16
CA THR A 92 -18.58 -1.68 -2.42
C THR A 92 -18.01 -1.15 -3.73
N ARG A 93 -18.85 -1.00 -4.78
CA ARG A 93 -18.42 -0.40 -6.06
C ARG A 93 -17.99 1.05 -5.89
N SER A 94 -18.78 1.83 -5.16
CA SER A 94 -18.47 3.23 -4.85
C SER A 94 -17.20 3.33 -4.01
N THR A 95 -17.00 2.41 -3.04
CA THR A 95 -15.75 2.33 -2.26
C THR A 95 -14.55 2.00 -3.15
N VAL A 96 -14.70 1.14 -4.16
CA VAL A 96 -13.63 0.87 -5.14
C VAL A 96 -13.26 2.14 -5.93
N VAL A 97 -14.22 3.00 -6.25
CA VAL A 97 -13.90 4.29 -6.89
C VAL A 97 -13.12 5.19 -5.92
N VAL A 98 -13.54 5.26 -4.65
CA VAL A 98 -12.86 6.05 -3.61
C VAL A 98 -11.42 5.60 -3.43
N ILE A 99 -11.13 4.30 -3.33
CA ILE A 99 -9.75 3.83 -3.17
C ILE A 99 -8.88 4.14 -4.39
N LEU A 100 -9.45 4.13 -5.61
CA LEU A 100 -8.68 4.45 -6.82
C LEU A 100 -8.27 5.93 -6.80
N ILE A 101 -9.19 6.81 -6.43
CA ILE A 101 -8.93 8.25 -6.27
C ILE A 101 -7.87 8.47 -5.18
N VAL A 102 -8.06 7.87 -4.01
CA VAL A 102 -7.14 8.06 -2.88
C VAL A 102 -5.77 7.46 -3.17
N SER A 103 -5.71 6.34 -3.90
CA SER A 103 -4.43 5.75 -4.32
C SER A 103 -3.72 6.64 -5.35
N ALA A 104 -4.45 7.31 -6.25
CA ALA A 104 -3.85 8.32 -7.12
C ALA A 104 -3.31 9.52 -6.32
N CYS A 105 -4.03 9.99 -5.29
CA CYS A 105 -3.54 11.03 -4.38
C CYS A 105 -2.29 10.58 -3.60
N PHE A 106 -2.29 9.35 -3.10
CA PHE A 106 -1.12 8.73 -2.47
C PHE A 106 0.07 8.74 -3.44
N GLY A 107 -0.16 8.32 -4.69
CA GLY A 107 0.86 8.34 -5.72
C GLY A 107 1.39 9.74 -6.00
N TYR A 108 0.52 10.74 -6.10
CA TYR A 108 0.89 12.13 -6.34
C TYR A 108 1.81 12.69 -5.26
N ILE A 109 1.49 12.44 -3.98
CA ILE A 109 2.27 12.93 -2.83
C ILE A 109 3.67 12.28 -2.80
N HIS A 110 3.77 11.01 -3.17
CA HIS A 110 5.04 10.27 -3.19
C HIS A 110 5.86 10.48 -4.47
N ALA A 111 5.24 10.99 -5.53
CA ALA A 111 5.86 11.11 -6.84
C ALA A 111 6.94 12.20 -6.92
N GLY A 112 6.97 13.15 -5.97
CA GLY A 112 7.89 14.29 -6.01
C GLY A 112 7.78 15.13 -7.30
N GLY A 113 6.60 15.14 -7.94
CA GLY A 113 6.35 15.83 -9.21
C GLY A 113 6.60 14.99 -10.48
N HIS A 114 7.06 13.75 -10.38
CA HIS A 114 7.32 12.88 -11.53
C HIS A 114 6.06 12.12 -11.95
N ALA A 115 5.44 12.51 -13.06
CA ALA A 115 4.14 11.98 -13.50
C ALA A 115 4.08 10.44 -13.62
N TRP A 116 5.16 9.81 -14.09
CA TRP A 116 5.22 8.34 -14.19
C TRP A 116 5.40 7.66 -12.81
N PHE A 117 6.01 8.35 -11.85
CA PHE A 117 6.15 7.87 -10.47
C PHE A 117 4.83 7.95 -9.68
N ILE A 118 3.90 8.82 -10.11
CA ILE A 118 2.51 8.85 -9.61
C ILE A 118 1.83 7.51 -9.87
N ALA A 119 1.93 6.99 -11.09
CA ALA A 119 1.31 5.73 -11.45
C ALA A 119 1.90 4.57 -10.63
N ILE A 120 3.22 4.59 -10.41
CA ILE A 120 3.92 3.55 -9.65
C ILE A 120 3.46 3.49 -8.21
N GLN A 121 3.55 4.63 -7.53
CA GLN A 121 3.15 4.75 -6.14
C GLN A 121 1.64 4.56 -5.98
N GLY A 122 0.84 4.97 -6.97
CA GLY A 122 -0.60 4.74 -6.99
C GLY A 122 -0.98 3.28 -7.08
N VAL A 123 -0.29 2.46 -7.90
CA VAL A 123 -0.54 1.01 -7.97
C VAL A 123 -0.25 0.33 -6.64
N LEU A 124 0.87 0.68 -5.98
CA LEU A 124 1.15 0.22 -4.61
C LEU A 124 0.02 0.64 -3.66
N GLY A 125 -0.45 1.86 -3.79
CA GLY A 125 -1.55 2.37 -2.97
C GLY A 125 -2.85 1.58 -3.13
N VAL A 126 -3.14 1.10 -4.34
CA VAL A 126 -4.28 0.20 -4.62
C VAL A 126 -4.04 -1.16 -3.97
N MET A 127 -2.85 -1.74 -4.08
CA MET A 127 -2.52 -3.04 -3.46
C MET A 127 -2.72 -3.00 -1.94
N LEU A 128 -2.23 -1.95 -1.27
CA LEU A 128 -2.43 -1.75 0.17
C LEU A 128 -3.92 -1.57 0.52
N SER A 129 -4.67 -0.85 -0.30
CA SER A 129 -6.12 -0.68 -0.11
C SER A 129 -6.88 -2.01 -0.27
N VAL A 130 -6.44 -2.88 -1.17
CA VAL A 130 -6.96 -4.24 -1.31
C VAL A 130 -6.69 -5.04 -0.04
N VAL A 131 -5.51 -4.94 0.55
CA VAL A 131 -5.21 -5.59 1.84
C VAL A 131 -6.16 -5.13 2.93
N PHE A 132 -6.30 -3.81 3.09
CA PHE A 132 -7.23 -3.24 4.07
C PHE A 132 -8.67 -3.76 3.89
N MET A 133 -9.20 -3.70 2.67
CA MET A 133 -10.56 -4.16 2.38
C MET A 133 -10.73 -5.66 2.64
N LYS A 134 -9.77 -6.48 2.19
CA LYS A 134 -9.83 -7.94 2.30
C LYS A 134 -9.66 -8.44 3.73
N CYS A 135 -8.96 -7.69 4.59
CA CYS A 135 -8.73 -8.04 5.98
C CYS A 135 -9.82 -7.53 6.93
N GLY A 136 -10.94 -7.00 6.44
CA GLY A 136 -12.09 -6.65 7.27
C GLY A 136 -12.60 -5.22 7.09
N GLY A 137 -11.95 -4.39 6.29
CA GLY A 137 -12.29 -2.98 6.14
C GLY A 137 -13.70 -2.76 5.60
N LEU A 138 -14.19 -3.63 4.71
CA LEU A 138 -15.56 -3.54 4.17
C LEU A 138 -16.63 -4.04 5.15
N GLN A 139 -16.24 -4.91 6.08
CA GLN A 139 -17.08 -5.53 7.12
C GLN A 139 -17.08 -4.73 8.43
N GLY A 140 -16.41 -3.56 8.47
CA GLY A 140 -16.31 -2.71 9.65
C GLY A 140 -15.29 -3.16 10.70
N ARG A 141 -14.48 -4.19 10.42
CA ARG A 141 -13.41 -4.67 11.30
C ARG A 141 -12.12 -3.86 11.08
N TYR A 142 -12.23 -2.56 11.33
CA TYR A 142 -11.20 -1.58 10.96
C TYR A 142 -9.85 -1.80 11.65
N ALA A 143 -9.83 -2.16 12.94
CA ALA A 143 -8.58 -2.40 13.66
C ALA A 143 -7.77 -3.54 13.03
N LYS A 144 -8.42 -4.66 12.73
CA LYS A 144 -7.79 -5.81 12.05
C LYS A 144 -7.28 -5.42 10.66
N ALA A 145 -8.11 -4.74 9.88
CA ALA A 145 -7.75 -4.27 8.55
C ALA A 145 -6.54 -3.33 8.56
N LEU A 146 -6.52 -2.38 9.50
CA LEU A 146 -5.44 -1.41 9.66
C LEU A 146 -4.14 -2.08 10.11
N ILE A 147 -4.19 -3.03 11.06
CA ILE A 147 -3.02 -3.80 11.47
C ILE A 147 -2.45 -4.59 10.29
N ALA A 148 -3.30 -5.27 9.52
CA ALA A 148 -2.86 -6.07 8.38
C ALA A 148 -2.24 -5.21 7.26
N SER A 149 -2.86 -4.08 6.91
CA SER A 149 -2.33 -3.19 5.87
C SER A 149 -1.08 -2.46 6.35
N THR A 150 -1.01 -2.01 7.61
CA THR A 150 0.20 -1.41 8.20
C THR A 150 1.35 -2.41 8.25
N ALA A 151 1.11 -3.66 8.65
CA ALA A 151 2.15 -4.68 8.66
C ALA A 151 2.69 -4.93 7.24
N THR A 152 1.80 -5.03 6.25
CA THR A 152 2.17 -5.17 4.84
C THR A 152 3.02 -3.99 4.38
N HIS A 153 2.59 -2.76 4.67
CA HIS A 153 3.25 -1.54 4.28
C HIS A 153 4.62 -1.37 4.97
N THR A 154 4.71 -1.70 6.26
CA THR A 154 5.97 -1.67 7.02
C THR A 154 6.99 -2.65 6.44
N VAL A 155 6.56 -3.88 6.11
CA VAL A 155 7.45 -4.88 5.50
C VAL A 155 7.91 -4.43 4.12
N HIS A 156 7.01 -3.88 3.30
CA HIS A 156 7.35 -3.26 2.03
C HIS A 156 8.41 -2.17 2.18
N ASN A 157 8.19 -1.19 3.07
CA ASN A 157 9.11 -0.08 3.26
C ASN A 157 10.45 -0.54 3.82
N THR A 158 10.46 -1.56 4.69
CA THR A 158 11.69 -2.16 5.22
C THR A 158 12.52 -2.79 4.11
N ILE A 159 11.90 -3.60 3.24
CA ILE A 159 12.62 -4.27 2.15
C ILE A 159 13.12 -3.26 1.11
N VAL A 160 12.30 -2.29 0.70
CA VAL A 160 12.72 -1.21 -0.21
C VAL A 160 13.90 -0.42 0.40
N THR A 161 13.83 -0.10 1.69
CA THR A 161 14.91 0.57 2.42
C THR A 161 16.19 -0.26 2.42
N LEU A 162 16.10 -1.56 2.71
CA LEU A 162 17.25 -2.48 2.68
C LEU A 162 17.87 -2.56 1.28
N ILE A 163 17.06 -2.67 0.23
CA ILE A 163 17.56 -2.68 -1.16
C ILE A 163 18.32 -1.39 -1.46
N ILE A 164 17.78 -0.23 -1.09
CA ILE A 164 18.44 1.07 -1.32
C ILE A 164 19.76 1.17 -0.55
N VAL A 165 19.82 0.67 0.68
CA VAL A 165 21.04 0.70 1.50
C VAL A 165 22.10 -0.26 0.97
N LEU A 166 21.71 -1.47 0.56
CA LEU A 166 22.62 -2.50 0.04
C LEU A 166 23.12 -2.25 -1.38
N SER A 167 22.44 -1.39 -2.13
CA SER A 167 22.80 -1.04 -3.53
C SER A 167 23.70 0.22 -3.63
N ARG A 168 24.13 0.79 -2.50
CA ARG A 168 25.08 1.91 -2.42
C ARG A 168 26.47 1.41 -2.12
#